data_AF-A0A150RKB2-F1
#
_entry.id   AF-A0A150RKB2-F1
#
_cell.length_a   1.000
_cell.length_b   1.000
_cell.length_c   1.000
_cell.angle_alpha   90.00
_cell.angle_beta   90.00
_cell.angle_gamma   90.00
#
_symmetry.space_group_name_H-M   'P 1'
#
loop_
_entity.id
_entity.type
_entity.pdbx_description
1 polymer ?
#
loop_
_entity_poly.entity_id
_entity_poly.type
_entity_poly.pdbx_seq_one_letter_code
_entity_poly.pdbx_strand_id
1 'polypeptide(L)'
;MLLVGGVLPALLVAGIVGGGCTDDARWYHCDDNIPPRVDNKPCYDAGPDADVCDEDGGCNDAGTGGGDEGTGGGEEEGGGDGIGGGMSSLCAGQCVPKEPPGWFEPLLLWLGPPDRAPDCPATAPVPGDELHADLVVEPYRCAACACDPPETSCELPAAWSAVDSPCPGGPGAQRTSFAAPEAWDGTCTTANAIPAGQACAGGPCTQSLDLPAPRVLAGACTPSVVEQPAEEPQGGFRWATVAKTCAGVAAYAPCGGSGMRCSPAPPEGDAAPPEGFLTCIMHHEGEHECPPTYPSRHIAYEGAEDSRGCSACTCGEPSGGACSVWVSAFSDAGCSTGVVSVLMRSDSSFCGAIAPGTALGSKSAVVVDLDPGSCTAGGGEPTGEVAPRGAVTFCCLDRQPQQPAPPRARDPEFG
;
A
#
# COMPACT_ATOMS: atom_id res chain seq x y z
N MET A 1 47.53 -28.88 25.65
CA MET A 1 47.39 -30.30 26.01
C MET A 1 45.94 -30.67 25.75
N LEU A 2 45.72 -31.62 24.83
CA LEU A 2 44.47 -32.32 24.50
C LEU A 2 43.29 -31.53 23.88
N LEU A 3 43.17 -31.77 22.57
CA LEU A 3 41.97 -31.70 21.72
C LEU A 3 40.95 -32.77 22.10
N VAL A 4 39.66 -32.41 22.10
CA VAL A 4 38.48 -33.24 21.76
C VAL A 4 37.42 -32.24 21.27
N GLY A 5 36.79 -32.27 20.10
CA GLY A 5 36.48 -33.37 19.18
C GLY A 5 34.97 -33.52 19.11
N GLY A 6 34.28 -32.65 18.36
CA GLY A 6 32.82 -32.69 18.17
C GLY A 6 32.45 -32.50 16.71
N VAL A 7 31.96 -33.58 16.10
CA VAL A 7 31.65 -33.75 14.67
C VAL A 7 30.20 -33.35 14.41
N LEU A 8 29.97 -32.47 13.42
CA LEU A 8 28.66 -32.21 12.80
C LEU A 8 28.72 -32.72 11.35
N PRO A 9 27.69 -33.43 10.85
CA PRO A 9 27.71 -34.01 9.52
C PRO A 9 27.39 -32.94 8.46
N ALA A 10 28.23 -32.91 7.41
CA ALA A 10 28.03 -32.14 6.20
C ALA A 10 26.92 -32.78 5.34
N LEU A 11 25.91 -31.99 5.03
CA LEU A 11 24.87 -32.31 4.05
C LEU A 11 25.44 -32.11 2.64
N LEU A 12 25.36 -33.18 1.84
CA LEU A 12 25.70 -33.21 0.41
C LEU A 12 24.87 -32.18 -0.37
N VAL A 13 25.56 -31.23 -1.01
CA VAL A 13 25.02 -30.46 -2.14
C VAL A 13 25.43 -31.19 -3.41
N ALA A 14 24.47 -31.89 -4.02
CA ALA A 14 24.61 -32.43 -5.36
C ALA A 14 24.40 -31.28 -6.37
N GLY A 15 25.45 -30.97 -7.12
CA GLY A 15 25.36 -30.10 -8.30
C GLY A 15 24.64 -30.84 -9.43
N ILE A 16 23.66 -30.17 -10.04
CA ILE A 16 23.08 -30.55 -11.32
C ILE A 16 23.43 -29.47 -12.34
N VAL A 17 23.89 -29.97 -13.47
CA VAL A 17 24.36 -29.34 -14.70
C VAL A 17 23.35 -28.31 -15.23
N GLY A 18 23.84 -27.11 -15.52
CA GLY A 18 23.09 -26.09 -16.26
C GLY A 18 22.90 -26.48 -17.72
N GLY A 19 21.64 -26.66 -18.12
CA GLY A 19 21.17 -26.58 -19.49
C GLY A 19 20.25 -25.36 -19.59
N GLY A 20 20.52 -24.48 -20.54
CA GLY A 20 19.76 -23.25 -20.75
C GLY A 20 18.34 -23.52 -21.24
N CYS A 21 17.41 -22.67 -20.81
CA CYS A 21 16.13 -22.46 -21.46
C CYS A 21 16.03 -20.96 -21.75
N THR A 22 15.80 -20.64 -23.01
CA THR A 22 15.39 -19.32 -23.51
C THR A 22 13.99 -19.00 -23.00
N ASP A 23 13.76 -17.75 -22.64
CA ASP A 23 12.48 -17.22 -22.18
C ASP A 23 11.48 -17.13 -23.34
N ASP A 24 10.38 -17.88 -23.26
CA ASP A 24 9.14 -17.59 -23.99
C ASP A 24 8.04 -17.32 -22.95
N ALA A 25 7.76 -16.05 -22.70
CA ALA A 25 6.63 -15.63 -21.88
C ALA A 25 5.32 -15.90 -22.65
N ARG A 26 4.45 -16.76 -22.12
CA ARG A 26 3.10 -16.99 -22.66
C ARG A 26 2.09 -16.17 -21.87
N TRP A 27 1.27 -15.41 -22.58
CA TRP A 27 0.11 -14.71 -22.02
C TRP A 27 -1.15 -15.53 -22.29
N TYR A 28 -2.02 -15.66 -21.27
CA TYR A 28 -3.35 -16.25 -21.41
C TYR A 28 -4.40 -15.16 -21.23
N HIS A 29 -5.40 -15.13 -22.10
CA HIS A 29 -6.61 -14.32 -21.90
C HIS A 29 -7.74 -15.22 -21.40
N CYS A 30 -8.34 -14.84 -20.27
CA CYS A 30 -9.59 -15.39 -19.76
C CYS A 30 -10.67 -14.30 -19.88
N ASP A 31 -11.87 -14.67 -20.30
CA ASP A 31 -13.04 -13.79 -20.37
C ASP A 31 -13.72 -13.74 -18.98
N ASP A 32 -14.06 -12.54 -18.50
CA ASP A 32 -14.50 -12.26 -17.12
C ASP A 32 -15.96 -12.65 -16.83
N ASN A 33 -16.71 -13.21 -17.78
CA ASN A 33 -18.16 -13.44 -17.64
C ASN A 33 -18.61 -14.87 -17.24
N ILE A 34 -17.74 -15.74 -16.71
CA ILE A 34 -18.15 -17.11 -16.32
C ILE A 34 -17.66 -17.50 -14.90
N PRO A 35 -18.55 -17.91 -13.96
CA PRO A 35 -18.16 -18.29 -12.60
C PRO A 35 -17.61 -19.73 -12.52
N PRO A 36 -16.85 -20.10 -11.47
CA PRO A 36 -15.96 -21.25 -11.54
C PRO A 36 -16.63 -22.53 -11.05
N ARG A 37 -16.58 -23.62 -11.85
CA ARG A 37 -16.26 -24.97 -11.33
C ARG A 37 -15.58 -25.86 -12.36
N VAL A 38 -14.72 -26.69 -11.76
CA VAL A 38 -13.80 -27.74 -12.20
C VAL A 38 -14.46 -28.84 -13.05
N ASP A 39 -13.98 -29.03 -14.29
CA ASP A 39 -13.68 -30.32 -14.94
C ASP A 39 -12.95 -30.08 -16.30
N ASN A 40 -11.61 -30.12 -16.26
CA ASN A 40 -10.67 -30.31 -17.39
C ASN A 40 -10.92 -29.62 -18.78
N LYS A 41 -10.59 -28.31 -18.85
CA LYS A 41 -10.15 -27.50 -20.06
C LYS A 41 -11.22 -27.21 -21.17
N PRO A 42 -11.15 -26.06 -21.92
CA PRO A 42 -9.93 -25.47 -22.49
C PRO A 42 -9.74 -23.94 -22.36
N CYS A 43 -8.47 -23.53 -22.25
CA CYS A 43 -7.98 -22.22 -22.70
C CYS A 43 -7.22 -22.49 -24.02
N TYR A 44 -7.53 -21.75 -25.09
CA TYR A 44 -6.87 -21.94 -26.40
C TYR A 44 -5.47 -21.28 -26.43
N ASP A 45 -4.57 -21.88 -27.21
CA ASP A 45 -3.22 -21.39 -27.51
C ASP A 45 -3.28 -20.60 -28.83
N ALA A 46 -2.87 -19.34 -28.83
CA ALA A 46 -2.85 -18.46 -30.00
C ALA A 46 -1.40 -18.14 -30.37
N GLY A 47 -0.68 -19.14 -30.87
CA GLY A 47 0.64 -18.97 -31.48
C GLY A 47 0.55 -18.55 -32.95
N PRO A 48 1.63 -18.00 -33.54
CA PRO A 48 1.62 -17.40 -34.89
C PRO A 48 1.47 -18.38 -36.07
N ASP A 49 1.30 -19.69 -35.82
CA ASP A 49 1.09 -20.72 -36.85
C ASP A 49 -0.21 -21.52 -36.65
N ALA A 50 -1.28 -20.89 -36.14
CA ALA A 50 -2.57 -21.55 -35.97
C ALA A 50 -3.35 -21.61 -37.30
N ASP A 51 -3.37 -22.79 -37.93
CA ASP A 51 -4.27 -23.10 -39.04
C ASP A 51 -5.74 -23.00 -38.61
N VAL A 52 -6.55 -22.28 -39.38
CA VAL A 52 -8.01 -22.24 -39.22
C VAL A 52 -8.58 -23.50 -39.85
N CYS A 53 -9.03 -24.45 -39.02
CA CYS A 53 -9.86 -25.56 -39.48
C CYS A 53 -11.30 -25.31 -39.01
N ASP A 54 -12.25 -25.33 -39.94
CA ASP A 54 -13.67 -25.22 -39.63
C ASP A 54 -14.20 -26.49 -38.92
N GLU A 55 -15.34 -26.36 -38.26
CA GLU A 55 -15.95 -27.34 -37.33
C GLU A 55 -16.21 -28.76 -37.90
N ASP A 56 -16.04 -28.96 -39.21
CA ASP A 56 -16.19 -30.24 -39.90
C ASP A 56 -14.85 -30.97 -40.22
N GLY A 57 -13.71 -30.47 -39.74
CA GLY A 57 -12.47 -31.26 -39.65
C GLY A 57 -11.72 -31.54 -40.96
N GLY A 58 -11.74 -30.62 -41.92
CA GLY A 58 -10.91 -30.68 -43.12
C GLY A 58 -9.89 -29.54 -43.18
N CYS A 59 -8.60 -29.84 -43.02
CA CYS A 59 -7.52 -28.87 -43.23
C CYS A 59 -6.89 -29.16 -44.62
N ASN A 60 -6.92 -28.19 -45.54
CA ASN A 60 -6.37 -28.34 -46.89
C ASN A 60 -5.05 -27.56 -47.03
N ASP A 61 -3.95 -28.27 -47.31
CA ASP A 61 -2.68 -27.70 -47.73
C ASP A 61 -2.80 -27.09 -49.14
N ALA A 62 -2.74 -25.77 -49.26
CA ALA A 62 -2.59 -25.10 -50.55
C ALA A 62 -1.11 -24.88 -50.86
N GLY A 63 -0.49 -25.86 -51.53
CA GLY A 63 0.82 -25.72 -52.11
C GLY A 63 0.85 -24.95 -53.44
N THR A 64 2.06 -24.45 -53.74
CA THR A 64 2.68 -24.24 -55.06
C THR A 64 2.33 -23.02 -55.93
N GLY A 65 3.38 -22.30 -56.37
CA GLY A 65 3.72 -22.23 -57.80
C GLY A 65 4.06 -20.85 -58.38
N GLY A 66 5.37 -20.60 -58.53
CA GLY A 66 6.10 -20.09 -59.72
C GLY A 66 5.59 -18.93 -60.60
N GLY A 67 6.52 -18.06 -61.03
CA GLY A 67 6.44 -17.39 -62.33
C GLY A 67 7.05 -15.98 -62.45
N ASP A 68 8.27 -15.94 -62.98
CA ASP A 68 8.80 -15.07 -64.06
C ASP A 68 9.11 -13.56 -63.94
N GLU A 69 10.19 -13.29 -64.69
CA GLU A 69 11.01 -12.11 -64.96
C GLU A 69 10.28 -10.90 -65.59
N GLY A 70 10.83 -9.70 -65.35
CA GLY A 70 10.45 -8.47 -66.05
C GLY A 70 11.52 -7.38 -65.93
N THR A 71 12.41 -7.36 -66.92
CA THR A 71 13.48 -6.38 -67.18
C THR A 71 12.94 -5.03 -67.69
N GLY A 72 13.64 -3.92 -67.44
CA GLY A 72 13.61 -2.75 -68.34
C GLY A 72 13.74 -1.40 -67.65
N GLY A 73 14.88 -0.73 -67.83
CA GLY A 73 15.20 0.58 -67.27
C GLY A 73 14.66 1.78 -68.07
N GLY A 74 15.05 2.96 -67.60
CA GLY A 74 14.83 4.23 -68.28
C GLY A 74 15.05 5.42 -67.35
N GLU A 75 16.30 5.85 -67.22
CA GLU A 75 16.65 7.23 -66.87
C GLU A 75 16.53 8.07 -68.14
N GLU A 76 15.88 9.24 -68.09
CA GLU A 76 16.34 10.45 -68.79
C GLU A 76 15.81 11.70 -68.08
N GLU A 77 16.72 12.65 -67.91
CA GLU A 77 16.52 13.98 -67.37
C GLU A 77 15.79 14.91 -68.34
N GLY A 78 15.23 16.01 -67.81
CA GLY A 78 15.18 17.25 -68.59
C GLY A 78 14.11 18.25 -68.20
N GLY A 79 14.56 19.46 -67.88
CA GLY A 79 13.84 20.69 -68.24
C GLY A 79 13.11 21.37 -67.09
N GLY A 80 13.79 22.30 -66.43
CA GLY A 80 13.15 23.24 -65.53
C GLY A 80 12.29 24.27 -66.27
N ASP A 81 11.29 24.79 -65.55
CA ASP A 81 10.81 26.15 -65.73
C ASP A 81 10.41 26.68 -64.35
N GLY A 82 11.05 27.78 -63.96
CA GLY A 82 10.88 28.41 -62.67
C GLY A 82 9.48 29.01 -62.53
N ILE A 83 8.72 28.49 -61.56
CA ILE A 83 7.57 29.19 -60.97
C ILE A 83 8.01 29.67 -59.59
N GLY A 84 8.82 30.73 -59.58
CA GLY A 84 9.08 31.52 -58.39
C GLY A 84 7.84 32.33 -58.03
N GLY A 85 6.96 31.72 -57.23
CA GLY A 85 5.79 32.38 -56.66
C GLY A 85 4.61 31.44 -56.51
N GLY A 86 4.35 30.98 -55.27
CA GLY A 86 3.03 30.44 -54.91
C GLY A 86 2.96 29.11 -54.18
N MET A 87 4.04 28.49 -53.69
CA MET A 87 3.90 27.27 -52.87
C MET A 87 3.43 27.53 -51.43
N SER A 88 3.45 28.79 -50.98
CA SER A 88 2.81 29.20 -49.71
C SER A 88 1.27 29.07 -49.72
N SER A 89 0.65 28.82 -50.88
CA SER A 89 -0.83 28.76 -51.01
C SER A 89 -1.44 27.38 -50.83
N LEU A 90 -0.64 26.32 -50.66
CA LEU A 90 -1.14 24.96 -50.46
C LEU A 90 -1.26 24.57 -48.98
N CYS A 91 -0.68 25.37 -48.07
CA CYS A 91 -0.81 25.16 -46.65
C CYS A 91 -2.07 25.88 -46.14
N ALA A 92 -3.13 25.13 -45.83
CA ALA A 92 -4.35 25.68 -45.22
C ALA A 92 -4.16 26.11 -43.76
N GLY A 93 -3.01 25.78 -43.14
CA GLY A 93 -2.63 26.17 -41.79
C GLY A 93 -1.48 27.18 -41.79
N GLN A 94 -0.45 26.89 -41.00
CA GLN A 94 0.74 27.72 -40.84
C GLN A 94 2.03 26.94 -41.11
N CYS A 95 3.08 27.63 -41.54
CA CYS A 95 4.40 27.05 -41.66
C CYS A 95 5.17 27.16 -40.35
N VAL A 96 5.52 26.01 -39.77
CA VAL A 96 6.27 25.91 -38.51
C VAL A 96 7.55 25.11 -38.68
N PRO A 97 8.55 25.27 -37.79
CA PRO A 97 9.76 24.44 -37.83
C PRO A 97 9.42 22.96 -37.73
N LYS A 98 10.10 22.13 -38.51
CA LYS A 98 9.97 20.67 -38.43
C LYS A 98 10.44 20.16 -37.06
N GLU A 99 9.78 19.13 -36.57
CA GLU A 99 10.15 18.39 -35.37
C GLU A 99 11.55 17.76 -35.49
N PRO A 100 12.37 17.78 -34.43
CA PRO A 100 13.59 16.98 -34.36
C PRO A 100 13.26 15.47 -34.35
N PRO A 101 14.24 14.59 -34.69
CA PRO A 101 14.06 13.15 -34.54
C PRO A 101 13.64 12.76 -33.11
N GLY A 102 12.69 11.82 -32.99
CA GLY A 102 12.14 11.37 -31.72
C GLY A 102 10.91 12.15 -31.23
N TRP A 103 10.59 13.28 -31.85
CA TRP A 103 9.38 14.04 -31.56
C TRP A 103 8.28 13.75 -32.58
N PHE A 104 7.04 13.79 -32.12
CA PHE A 104 5.87 13.74 -32.96
C PHE A 104 5.64 15.09 -33.64
N GLU A 105 4.95 15.03 -34.77
CA GLU A 105 4.74 16.19 -35.62
C GLU A 105 3.94 17.31 -34.93
N PRO A 106 4.09 18.57 -35.40
CA PRO A 106 3.42 19.69 -34.76
C PRO A 106 1.88 19.59 -34.82
N LEU A 107 1.26 19.59 -33.64
CA LEU A 107 -0.18 19.48 -33.39
C LEU A 107 -0.69 20.69 -32.59
N LEU A 108 -2.00 20.77 -32.41
CA LEU A 108 -2.61 21.77 -31.52
C LEU A 108 -2.80 21.19 -30.11
N LEU A 109 -2.33 21.91 -29.09
CA LEU A 109 -2.48 21.59 -27.68
C LEU A 109 -3.33 22.66 -27.00
N TRP A 110 -4.38 22.25 -26.29
CA TRP A 110 -5.11 23.11 -25.37
C TRP A 110 -4.84 22.68 -23.93
N LEU A 111 -4.64 23.65 -23.04
CA LEU A 111 -4.39 23.44 -21.62
C LEU A 111 -5.37 24.30 -20.80
N GLY A 112 -6.17 23.66 -19.95
CA GLY A 112 -7.05 24.41 -19.05
C GLY A 112 -7.96 23.56 -18.19
N PRO A 113 -8.89 24.19 -17.44
CA PRO A 113 -9.83 23.50 -16.57
C PRO A 113 -10.74 22.52 -17.33
N PRO A 114 -10.98 21.29 -16.83
CA PRO A 114 -11.77 20.27 -17.53
C PRO A 114 -13.16 20.75 -17.99
N ASP A 115 -13.82 21.62 -17.21
CA ASP A 115 -15.16 22.16 -17.49
C ASP A 115 -15.20 23.16 -18.65
N ARG A 116 -14.04 23.57 -19.17
CA ARG A 116 -13.89 24.55 -20.26
C ARG A 116 -13.18 23.99 -21.48
N ALA A 117 -12.93 22.68 -21.53
CA ALA A 117 -12.22 22.05 -22.65
C ALA A 117 -12.99 22.27 -23.96
N PRO A 118 -12.41 22.97 -24.96
CA PRO A 118 -13.06 23.19 -26.25
C PRO A 118 -13.03 21.92 -27.10
N ASP A 119 -13.89 21.87 -28.12
CA ASP A 119 -13.79 20.89 -29.19
C ASP A 119 -12.59 21.18 -30.10
N CYS A 120 -12.11 20.15 -30.78
CA CYS A 120 -11.04 20.31 -31.75
C CYS A 120 -11.51 21.19 -32.93
N PRO A 121 -10.70 22.18 -33.36
CA PRO A 121 -11.08 23.10 -34.42
C PRO A 121 -11.10 22.42 -35.79
N ALA A 122 -11.81 22.99 -36.76
CA ALA A 122 -11.90 22.43 -38.11
C ALA A 122 -10.55 22.31 -38.84
N THR A 123 -9.54 23.11 -38.45
CA THR A 123 -8.17 23.02 -38.96
C THR A 123 -7.40 21.81 -38.42
N ALA A 124 -7.82 21.27 -37.28
CA ALA A 124 -7.27 20.09 -36.63
C ALA A 124 -8.40 19.19 -36.07
N PRO A 125 -9.23 18.57 -36.92
CA PRO A 125 -10.48 17.95 -36.48
C PRO A 125 -10.29 16.59 -35.81
N VAL A 126 -9.08 16.03 -35.78
CA VAL A 126 -8.80 14.72 -35.22
C VAL A 126 -8.42 14.88 -33.74
N PRO A 127 -9.27 14.48 -32.78
CA PRO A 127 -8.89 14.50 -31.37
C PRO A 127 -7.81 13.44 -31.10
N GLY A 128 -6.80 13.82 -30.33
CA GLY A 128 -5.87 12.88 -29.72
C GLY A 128 -6.28 12.53 -28.29
N ASP A 129 -5.36 11.89 -27.57
CA ASP A 129 -5.59 11.49 -26.18
C ASP A 129 -5.73 12.72 -25.27
N GLU A 130 -6.61 12.57 -24.28
CA GLU A 130 -6.74 13.54 -23.19
C GLU A 130 -5.74 13.19 -22.09
N LEU A 131 -4.90 14.16 -21.74
CA LEU A 131 -3.90 14.03 -20.69
C LEU A 131 -4.19 15.04 -19.58
N HIS A 132 -3.49 14.92 -18.45
CA HIS A 132 -3.79 15.72 -17.28
C HIS A 132 -2.55 16.38 -16.66
N ALA A 133 -2.73 17.55 -16.07
CA ALA A 133 -1.69 18.29 -15.36
C ALA A 133 -2.26 18.94 -14.09
N ASP A 134 -1.35 19.41 -13.23
CA ASP A 134 -1.69 20.05 -11.96
C ASP A 134 -2.51 19.14 -11.04
N LEU A 135 -1.91 18.02 -10.62
CA LEU A 135 -2.50 17.06 -9.69
C LEU A 135 -2.78 17.72 -8.34
N VAL A 136 -4.04 17.67 -7.90
CA VAL A 136 -4.50 18.12 -6.58
C VAL A 136 -4.89 16.90 -5.78
N VAL A 137 -4.21 16.67 -4.66
CA VAL A 137 -4.44 15.53 -3.78
C VAL A 137 -5.19 15.99 -2.53
N GLU A 138 -6.36 15.43 -2.27
CA GLU A 138 -7.07 15.69 -1.01
C GLU A 138 -6.42 14.95 0.17
N PRO A 139 -6.51 15.48 1.41
CA PRO A 139 -5.97 14.81 2.59
C PRO A 139 -6.56 13.41 2.77
N TYR A 140 -5.69 12.42 2.94
CA TYR A 140 -6.07 11.04 3.25
C TYR A 140 -6.02 10.80 4.76
N ARG A 141 -7.08 10.23 5.33
CA ARG A 141 -7.19 9.95 6.76
C ARG A 141 -7.51 8.48 6.96
N CYS A 142 -6.78 7.87 7.87
CA CYS A 142 -7.01 6.51 8.30
C CYS A 142 -7.93 6.48 9.53
N ALA A 143 -8.66 5.37 9.66
CA ALA A 143 -9.41 5.08 10.86
C ALA A 143 -8.47 4.92 12.05
N ALA A 144 -8.93 5.32 13.23
CA ALA A 144 -8.16 5.16 14.46
C ALA A 144 -8.04 3.67 14.81
N CYS A 145 -6.89 3.28 15.34
CA CYS A 145 -6.71 1.94 15.90
C CYS A 145 -7.24 1.86 17.33
N ALA A 146 -7.79 0.70 17.68
CA ALA A 146 -8.18 0.32 19.02
C ALA A 146 -7.56 -1.02 19.40
N CYS A 147 -7.58 -1.32 20.69
CA CYS A 147 -7.15 -2.59 21.24
C CYS A 147 -8.25 -3.12 22.14
N ASP A 148 -8.62 -4.38 21.94
CA ASP A 148 -9.48 -5.07 22.88
C ASP A 148 -8.74 -5.30 24.20
N PRO A 149 -9.45 -5.37 25.34
CA PRO A 149 -8.84 -5.74 26.61
C PRO A 149 -8.09 -7.07 26.50
N PRO A 150 -6.95 -7.22 27.18
CA PRO A 150 -6.21 -8.48 27.17
C PRO A 150 -7.01 -9.59 27.86
N GLU A 151 -6.88 -10.82 27.37
CA GLU A 151 -7.34 -12.00 28.09
C GLU A 151 -6.51 -12.13 29.39
N THR A 152 -7.17 -12.05 30.55
CA THR A 152 -6.47 -12.01 31.84
C THR A 152 -6.95 -13.08 32.81
N SER A 153 -6.04 -13.52 33.68
CA SER A 153 -6.36 -14.41 34.80
C SER A 153 -5.59 -13.99 36.05
N CYS A 154 -6.13 -14.34 37.22
CA CYS A 154 -5.49 -14.08 38.51
C CYS A 154 -4.93 -15.39 39.08
N GLU A 155 -3.61 -15.49 39.15
CA GLU A 155 -2.90 -16.57 39.80
C GLU A 155 -3.03 -16.41 41.33
N LEU A 156 -3.63 -17.41 41.97
CA LEU A 156 -3.82 -17.44 43.41
C LEU A 156 -2.46 -17.63 44.11
N PRO A 157 -2.23 -16.99 45.28
CA PRO A 157 -0.99 -17.18 46.00
C PRO A 157 -0.99 -18.60 46.59
N ALA A 158 -0.12 -19.49 46.10
CA ALA A 158 -0.03 -20.86 46.60
C ALA A 158 1.03 -21.06 47.69
N ALA A 159 2.05 -20.20 47.75
CA ALA A 159 3.24 -20.39 48.61
C ALA A 159 3.06 -19.84 50.04
N TRP A 160 2.01 -20.28 50.75
CA TRP A 160 1.72 -19.82 52.12
C TRP A 160 2.73 -20.41 53.10
N SER A 161 3.15 -19.62 54.09
CA SER A 161 4.09 -20.06 55.12
C SER A 161 3.66 -19.62 56.51
N ALA A 162 3.70 -20.55 57.47
CA ALA A 162 3.64 -20.21 58.88
C ALA A 162 5.03 -19.82 59.38
N VAL A 163 5.11 -18.77 60.19
CA VAL A 163 6.37 -18.29 60.76
C VAL A 163 6.34 -18.40 62.27
N ASP A 164 7.47 -18.83 62.85
CA ASP A 164 7.68 -19.01 64.29
C ASP A 164 7.90 -17.71 65.09
N SER A 165 7.64 -16.55 64.47
CA SER A 165 7.78 -15.23 65.09
C SER A 165 6.75 -14.25 64.52
N PRO A 166 6.48 -13.12 65.18
CA PRO A 166 5.64 -12.06 64.63
C PRO A 166 6.22 -11.47 63.34
N CYS A 167 5.34 -11.04 62.44
CA CYS A 167 5.71 -10.38 61.18
C CYS A 167 6.56 -9.11 61.40
N PRO A 168 7.55 -8.83 60.54
CA PRO A 168 7.91 -9.55 59.29
C PRO A 168 8.78 -10.80 59.47
N GLY A 169 9.00 -11.27 60.70
CA GLY A 169 9.97 -12.32 61.03
C GLY A 169 11.40 -11.77 60.95
N GLY A 170 12.16 -11.92 62.04
CA GLY A 170 13.55 -11.49 62.06
C GLY A 170 14.45 -12.37 61.17
N PRO A 171 15.70 -11.95 60.90
CA PRO A 171 16.71 -12.83 60.32
C PRO A 171 16.82 -14.12 61.16
N GLY A 172 16.55 -15.28 60.55
CA GLY A 172 16.58 -16.59 61.23
C GLY A 172 15.21 -17.14 61.66
N ALA A 173 14.12 -16.42 61.42
CA ALA A 173 12.76 -16.93 61.61
C ALA A 173 12.53 -18.22 60.81
N GLN A 174 12.05 -19.28 61.46
CA GLN A 174 11.74 -20.54 60.80
C GLN A 174 10.39 -20.44 60.09
N ARG A 175 10.38 -20.89 58.83
CA ARG A 175 9.19 -20.96 57.98
C ARG A 175 8.77 -22.41 57.82
N THR A 176 7.57 -22.72 58.27
CA THR A 176 6.93 -24.01 57.99
C THR A 176 6.00 -23.84 56.80
N SER A 177 6.19 -24.65 55.76
CA SER A 177 5.32 -24.59 54.59
C SER A 177 3.88 -24.90 55.00
N PHE A 178 2.97 -23.99 54.63
CA PHE A 178 1.53 -24.20 54.63
C PHE A 178 1.01 -24.07 53.20
N ALA A 179 1.85 -24.35 52.20
CA ALA A 179 1.56 -24.10 50.80
C ALA A 179 0.36 -24.91 50.29
N ALA A 180 -0.36 -24.35 49.32
CA ALA A 180 -1.38 -25.06 48.56
C ALA A 180 -0.72 -26.08 47.61
N PRO A 181 -1.46 -27.10 47.12
CA PRO A 181 -0.94 -27.98 46.09
C PRO A 181 -0.63 -27.20 44.79
N GLU A 182 0.16 -27.79 43.91
CA GLU A 182 0.38 -27.25 42.57
C GLU A 182 -0.95 -27.17 41.80
N ALA A 183 -1.11 -26.15 40.96
CA ALA A 183 -2.33 -25.89 40.19
C ALA A 183 -3.62 -25.78 41.06
N TRP A 184 -3.48 -25.27 42.29
CA TRP A 184 -4.62 -25.04 43.17
C TRP A 184 -5.57 -23.97 42.62
N ASP A 185 -6.86 -24.32 42.56
CA ASP A 185 -7.95 -23.48 42.05
C ASP A 185 -8.63 -22.63 43.14
N GLY A 186 -8.13 -22.68 44.37
CA GLY A 186 -8.70 -21.95 45.52
C GLY A 186 -9.70 -22.76 46.35
N THR A 187 -10.05 -23.98 45.93
CA THR A 187 -10.94 -24.86 46.70
C THR A 187 -10.37 -25.21 48.07
N CYS A 188 -11.25 -25.54 49.03
CA CYS A 188 -10.80 -25.91 50.37
C CYS A 188 -9.82 -27.10 50.34
N THR A 189 -8.64 -26.93 50.91
CA THR A 189 -7.61 -27.99 50.95
C THR A 189 -6.92 -28.07 52.29
N THR A 190 -6.57 -29.29 52.69
CA THR A 190 -5.79 -29.63 53.90
C THR A 190 -4.31 -29.88 53.60
N ALA A 191 -3.87 -29.66 52.35
CA ALA A 191 -2.49 -29.86 51.96
C ALA A 191 -1.54 -29.08 52.89
N ASN A 192 -0.47 -29.73 53.37
CA ASN A 192 0.52 -29.14 54.27
C ASN A 192 -0.06 -28.56 55.58
N ALA A 193 -1.17 -29.12 56.10
CA ALA A 193 -1.74 -28.70 57.38
C ALA A 193 -0.75 -28.79 58.54
N ILE A 194 -0.82 -27.82 59.47
CA ILE A 194 0.03 -27.74 60.66
C ILE A 194 -0.84 -27.98 61.90
N PRO A 195 -0.63 -29.09 62.64
CA PRO A 195 -1.34 -29.39 63.87
C PRO A 195 -1.15 -28.33 64.96
N ALA A 196 -2.13 -28.25 65.87
CA ALA A 196 -2.04 -27.37 67.04
C ALA A 196 -0.80 -27.70 67.89
N GLY A 197 -0.11 -26.66 68.37
CA GLY A 197 1.03 -26.81 69.26
C GLY A 197 2.28 -27.44 68.65
N GLN A 198 2.36 -27.60 67.32
CA GLN A 198 3.57 -28.08 66.67
C GLN A 198 4.75 -27.15 67.00
N ALA A 199 5.88 -27.74 67.43
CA ALA A 199 7.05 -27.00 67.86
C ALA A 199 8.11 -26.89 66.74
N CYS A 200 8.64 -25.69 66.54
CA CYS A 200 9.73 -25.35 65.62
C CYS A 200 10.76 -24.50 66.38
N ALA A 201 12.06 -24.82 66.24
CA ALA A 201 13.15 -24.11 66.92
C ALA A 201 12.96 -23.86 68.43
N GLY A 202 12.24 -24.74 69.13
CA GLY A 202 11.98 -24.64 70.57
C GLY A 202 10.76 -23.78 70.97
N GLY A 203 9.99 -23.25 70.01
CA GLY A 203 8.73 -22.53 70.22
C GLY A 203 7.62 -23.02 69.28
N PRO A 204 6.43 -22.40 69.28
CA PRO A 204 5.36 -22.78 68.35
C PRO A 204 5.70 -22.39 66.91
N CYS A 205 5.47 -23.29 65.96
CA CYS A 205 5.70 -23.07 64.52
C CYS A 205 4.81 -21.97 63.93
N THR A 206 3.65 -21.72 64.53
CA THR A 206 2.62 -20.81 64.06
C THR A 206 2.50 -19.62 65.00
N GLN A 207 3.11 -18.50 64.64
CA GLN A 207 2.93 -17.20 65.33
C GLN A 207 2.54 -16.09 64.35
N SER A 208 2.87 -16.26 63.07
CA SER A 208 2.31 -15.44 61.99
C SER A 208 2.13 -16.27 60.72
N LEU A 209 1.37 -15.70 59.79
CA LEU A 209 1.09 -16.28 58.48
C LEU A 209 1.54 -15.30 57.40
N ASP A 210 2.40 -15.77 56.50
CA ASP A 210 3.03 -15.05 55.41
C ASP A 210 2.50 -15.56 54.06
N LEU A 211 1.91 -14.67 53.26
CA LEU A 211 1.32 -14.94 51.96
C LEU A 211 1.91 -13.99 50.92
N PRO A 212 2.41 -14.49 49.78
CA PRO A 212 2.81 -13.63 48.67
C PRO A 212 1.59 -12.95 48.04
N ALA A 213 1.82 -11.87 47.31
CA ALA A 213 0.77 -11.22 46.52
C ALA A 213 0.24 -12.17 45.42
N PRO A 214 -1.06 -12.14 45.09
CA PRO A 214 -1.57 -12.77 43.87
C PRO A 214 -0.93 -12.13 42.63
N ARG A 215 -0.91 -12.85 41.51
CA ARG A 215 -0.29 -12.35 40.27
C ARG A 215 -1.32 -12.26 39.16
N VAL A 216 -1.30 -11.15 38.42
CA VAL A 216 -2.09 -11.03 37.20
C VAL A 216 -1.28 -11.60 36.04
N LEU A 217 -1.90 -12.51 35.30
CA LEU A 217 -1.36 -13.06 34.06
C LEU A 217 -2.20 -12.48 32.92
N ALA A 218 -1.60 -11.58 32.13
CA ALA A 218 -2.23 -10.97 30.98
C ALA A 218 -1.68 -11.58 29.69
N GLY A 219 -2.59 -11.94 28.77
CA GLY A 219 -2.28 -12.29 27.39
C GLY A 219 -2.13 -11.06 26.50
N ALA A 220 -1.91 -11.29 25.21
CA ALA A 220 -1.81 -10.20 24.23
C ALA A 220 -3.19 -9.54 23.98
N CYS A 221 -3.17 -8.25 23.64
CA CYS A 221 -4.35 -7.55 23.14
C CYS A 221 -4.55 -7.80 21.65
N THR A 222 -5.82 -7.85 21.24
CA THR A 222 -6.18 -7.98 19.82
C THR A 222 -6.35 -6.58 19.22
N PRO A 223 -5.60 -6.22 18.16
CA PRO A 223 -5.77 -4.95 17.49
C PRO A 223 -7.04 -4.93 16.64
N SER A 224 -7.74 -3.81 16.65
CA SER A 224 -8.93 -3.57 15.85
C SER A 224 -8.93 -2.17 15.24
N VAL A 225 -9.68 -2.01 14.16
CA VAL A 225 -9.91 -0.70 13.53
C VAL A 225 -11.22 -0.15 14.07
N VAL A 226 -11.21 1.10 14.54
CA VAL A 226 -12.44 1.79 14.93
C VAL A 226 -13.22 2.09 13.66
N GLU A 227 -14.35 1.43 13.50
CA GLU A 227 -15.23 1.63 12.34
C GLU A 227 -15.68 3.10 12.28
N GLN A 228 -15.24 3.82 11.25
CA GLN A 228 -15.69 5.19 11.01
C GLN A 228 -17.06 5.14 10.31
N PRO A 229 -17.97 6.09 10.61
CA PRO A 229 -19.21 6.24 9.86
C PRO A 229 -18.90 6.35 8.37
N ALA A 230 -19.58 5.56 7.54
CA ALA A 230 -19.35 5.44 6.09
C ALA A 230 -19.62 6.72 5.28
N GLU A 231 -19.86 7.86 5.93
CA GLU A 231 -20.29 9.10 5.29
C GLU A 231 -19.14 10.00 4.83
N GLU A 232 -17.91 9.81 5.31
CA GLU A 232 -16.77 10.63 4.86
C GLU A 232 -15.97 9.91 3.76
N PRO A 233 -15.95 10.43 2.51
CA PRO A 233 -15.10 9.87 1.48
C PRO A 233 -13.63 9.98 1.92
N GLN A 234 -12.96 8.83 1.99
CA GLN A 234 -11.54 8.77 2.34
C GLN A 234 -10.72 9.30 1.17
N GLY A 235 -10.32 10.58 1.24
CA GLY A 235 -9.31 11.24 0.40
C GLY A 235 -9.36 10.95 -1.11
N GLY A 236 -9.74 11.94 -1.91
CA GLY A 236 -9.62 11.87 -3.37
C GLY A 236 -8.27 12.31 -3.93
N PHE A 237 -8.20 12.34 -5.26
CA PHE A 237 -7.38 13.27 -6.01
C PHE A 237 -8.16 13.75 -7.23
N ARG A 238 -7.73 14.87 -7.81
CA ARG A 238 -8.27 15.40 -9.07
C ARG A 238 -7.19 16.14 -9.84
N TRP A 239 -7.41 16.30 -11.14
CA TRP A 239 -6.56 17.13 -11.99
C TRP A 239 -7.17 18.52 -12.16
N ALA A 240 -6.37 19.56 -11.96
CA ALA A 240 -6.84 20.93 -12.18
C ALA A 240 -6.78 21.35 -13.66
N THR A 241 -5.94 20.67 -14.46
CA THR A 241 -5.70 20.99 -15.86
C THR A 241 -5.85 19.74 -16.73
N VAL A 242 -6.53 19.88 -17.86
CA VAL A 242 -6.57 18.91 -18.96
C VAL A 242 -5.73 19.43 -20.11
N ALA A 243 -4.96 18.53 -20.70
CA ALA A 243 -4.18 18.72 -21.91
C ALA A 243 -4.88 17.98 -23.05
N LYS A 244 -5.52 18.72 -23.95
CA LYS A 244 -6.24 18.17 -25.11
C LYS A 244 -5.44 18.39 -26.38
N THR A 245 -5.17 17.32 -27.10
CA THR A 245 -4.44 17.37 -28.37
C THR A 245 -5.40 17.27 -29.56
N CYS A 246 -5.11 18.02 -30.63
CA CYS A 246 -5.88 18.01 -31.86
C CYS A 246 -4.92 17.99 -33.06
N ALA A 247 -5.09 17.02 -33.95
CA ALA A 247 -4.26 16.81 -35.13
C ALA A 247 -4.97 17.21 -36.43
N GLY A 248 -4.18 17.69 -37.39
CA GLY A 248 -4.62 18.04 -38.73
C GLY A 248 -4.82 16.83 -39.63
N VAL A 249 -5.72 16.96 -40.60
CA VAL A 249 -5.90 15.98 -41.70
C VAL A 249 -5.16 16.37 -42.98
N ALA A 250 -4.56 17.56 -43.01
CA ALA A 250 -3.92 18.08 -44.22
C ALA A 250 -2.59 17.35 -44.48
N ALA A 251 -2.47 16.77 -45.68
CA ALA A 251 -1.22 16.18 -46.16
C ALA A 251 -0.09 17.21 -46.14
N TYR A 252 1.15 16.72 -45.97
CA TYR A 252 2.44 17.41 -45.92
C TYR A 252 2.70 18.38 -47.08
N ALA A 253 1.91 19.44 -47.21
CA ALA A 253 2.10 20.44 -48.23
C ALA A 253 3.45 21.12 -47.96
N PRO A 254 4.38 21.12 -48.94
CA PRO A 254 5.63 21.83 -48.78
C PRO A 254 5.31 23.30 -48.58
N CYS A 255 5.87 23.89 -47.53
CA CYS A 255 5.57 25.27 -47.18
C CYS A 255 6.83 25.89 -46.56
N GLY A 256 7.20 27.09 -47.01
CA GLY A 256 8.47 27.72 -46.61
C GLY A 256 9.72 27.00 -47.17
N GLY A 257 10.81 27.03 -46.41
CA GLY A 257 12.10 26.39 -46.75
C GLY A 257 12.23 24.95 -46.24
N SER A 258 13.39 24.31 -46.48
CA SER A 258 13.65 22.88 -46.23
C SER A 258 13.61 22.41 -44.76
N GLY A 259 13.41 23.31 -43.79
CA GLY A 259 13.25 23.02 -42.37
C GLY A 259 11.86 23.32 -41.82
N MET A 260 10.89 23.62 -42.70
CA MET A 260 9.53 24.01 -42.33
C MET A 260 8.54 22.94 -42.78
N ARG A 261 7.44 22.79 -42.05
CA ARG A 261 6.31 21.94 -42.39
C ARG A 261 5.01 22.71 -42.21
N CYS A 262 4.00 22.39 -43.02
CA CYS A 262 2.64 22.87 -42.81
C CYS A 262 2.02 22.16 -41.60
N SER A 263 1.52 22.93 -40.62
CA SER A 263 0.82 22.44 -39.42
C SER A 263 -0.50 23.19 -39.26
N PRO A 264 -1.52 22.62 -38.61
CA PRO A 264 -2.73 23.34 -38.28
C PRO A 264 -2.46 24.68 -37.58
N ALA A 265 -3.20 25.71 -38.00
CA ALA A 265 -3.20 26.98 -37.31
C ALA A 265 -4.28 26.97 -36.21
N PRO A 266 -3.96 27.48 -35.01
CA PRO A 266 -4.96 27.87 -34.02
C PRO A 266 -6.01 28.80 -34.64
N PRO A 267 -7.29 28.70 -34.26
CA PRO A 267 -8.33 29.60 -34.77
C PRO A 267 -8.01 31.08 -34.51
N GLU A 268 -8.37 31.94 -35.46
CA GLU A 268 -8.21 33.38 -35.32
C GLU A 268 -9.14 33.93 -34.23
N GLY A 269 -8.59 34.66 -33.27
CA GLY A 269 -9.35 35.27 -32.17
C GLY A 269 -9.39 34.45 -30.89
N ASP A 270 -8.89 33.22 -30.90
CA ASP A 270 -8.59 32.48 -29.68
C ASP A 270 -7.46 33.20 -28.94
N ALA A 271 -7.71 33.56 -27.68
CA ALA A 271 -6.74 34.32 -26.91
C ALA A 271 -5.41 33.56 -26.82
N ALA A 272 -4.30 34.31 -26.86
CA ALA A 272 -3.00 33.77 -26.48
C ALA A 272 -3.11 33.06 -25.11
N PRO A 273 -2.23 32.08 -24.81
CA PRO A 273 -2.28 31.30 -23.58
C PRO A 273 -2.62 32.15 -22.35
N PRO A 274 -3.54 31.68 -21.47
CA PRO A 274 -3.91 30.28 -21.28
C PRO A 274 -5.20 29.79 -21.96
N GLU A 275 -5.97 30.63 -22.67
CA GLU A 275 -7.35 30.27 -23.09
C GLU A 275 -7.48 29.75 -24.53
N GLY A 276 -6.38 29.47 -25.24
CA GLY A 276 -6.38 29.07 -26.66
C GLY A 276 -5.42 27.93 -27.01
N PHE A 277 -5.52 27.43 -28.24
CA PHE A 277 -4.67 26.35 -28.75
C PHE A 277 -3.23 26.82 -29.03
N LEU A 278 -2.26 26.04 -28.55
CA LEU A 278 -0.84 26.17 -28.82
C LEU A 278 -0.43 25.24 -29.96
N THR A 279 0.58 25.63 -30.74
CA THR A 279 1.20 24.71 -31.71
C THR A 279 2.45 24.09 -31.09
N CYS A 280 2.43 22.76 -30.95
CA CYS A 280 3.40 22.03 -30.16
C CYS A 280 3.84 20.73 -30.84
N ILE A 281 5.07 20.31 -30.56
CA ILE A 281 5.55 18.96 -30.79
C ILE A 281 5.42 18.15 -29.50
N MET A 282 5.33 16.83 -29.62
CA MET A 282 5.07 15.92 -28.49
C MET A 282 6.11 14.80 -28.41
N HIS A 283 6.51 14.41 -27.20
CA HIS A 283 7.28 13.20 -26.94
C HIS A 283 6.46 12.30 -26.00
N HIS A 284 6.07 11.10 -26.46
CA HIS A 284 5.11 10.23 -25.75
C HIS A 284 5.64 9.65 -24.43
N GLU A 285 6.94 9.66 -24.23
CA GLU A 285 7.55 8.99 -23.09
C GLU A 285 8.36 10.00 -22.28
N GLY A 286 8.05 10.16 -21.00
CA GLY A 286 8.89 10.84 -20.05
C GLY A 286 8.94 12.37 -20.18
N GLU A 287 9.77 12.95 -19.32
CA GLU A 287 10.07 14.37 -19.29
C GLU A 287 11.30 14.68 -20.13
N HIS A 288 11.14 15.53 -21.15
CA HIS A 288 12.19 15.87 -22.10
C HIS A 288 12.47 17.37 -22.14
N GLU A 289 13.72 17.74 -22.43
CA GLU A 289 14.07 19.13 -22.71
C GLU A 289 13.56 19.55 -24.08
N CYS A 290 13.01 20.76 -24.15
CA CYS A 290 12.49 21.28 -25.40
C CYS A 290 13.60 21.78 -26.33
N PRO A 291 13.47 21.52 -27.65
CA PRO A 291 14.40 22.09 -28.61
C PRO A 291 14.25 23.62 -28.67
N PRO A 292 15.31 24.36 -29.06
CA PRO A 292 15.25 25.83 -29.17
C PRO A 292 14.17 26.37 -30.12
N THR A 293 13.68 25.55 -31.05
CA THR A 293 12.60 25.89 -31.98
C THR A 293 11.21 25.83 -31.36
N TYR A 294 11.04 25.11 -30.24
CA TYR A 294 9.79 24.97 -29.49
C TYR A 294 10.05 25.17 -27.98
N PRO A 295 10.48 26.35 -27.54
CA PRO A 295 11.05 26.55 -26.19
C PRO A 295 10.04 26.43 -25.03
N SER A 296 8.72 26.55 -25.26
CA SER A 296 7.72 26.51 -24.20
C SER A 296 7.38 25.08 -23.79
N ARG A 297 7.85 24.65 -22.62
CA ARG A 297 7.68 23.28 -22.12
C ARG A 297 6.42 23.11 -21.27
N HIS A 298 5.66 22.06 -21.55
CA HIS A 298 4.53 21.61 -20.75
C HIS A 298 4.62 20.09 -20.54
N ILE A 299 4.32 19.62 -19.33
CA ILE A 299 4.25 18.19 -19.03
C ILE A 299 2.80 17.85 -18.70
N ALA A 300 2.31 16.77 -19.28
CA ALA A 300 1.03 16.18 -18.92
C ALA A 300 1.21 14.69 -18.64
N TYR A 301 0.21 14.07 -18.02
CA TYR A 301 0.25 12.69 -17.55
C TYR A 301 -0.99 11.95 -18.04
N GLU A 302 -0.83 10.68 -18.40
CA GLU A 302 -1.94 9.78 -18.74
C GLU A 302 -2.88 9.51 -17.56
N GLY A 303 -2.38 9.62 -16.33
CA GLY A 303 -3.16 9.39 -15.12
C GLY A 303 -2.34 9.52 -13.86
N ALA A 304 -2.86 9.00 -12.75
CA ALA A 304 -2.16 8.92 -11.47
C ALA A 304 -2.34 7.53 -10.87
N GLU A 305 -1.35 7.11 -10.08
CA GLU A 305 -1.41 5.93 -9.24
C GLU A 305 -1.59 6.38 -7.79
N ASP A 306 -2.61 5.86 -7.12
CA ASP A 306 -2.87 6.10 -5.71
C ASP A 306 -2.44 4.87 -4.90
N SER A 307 -1.29 5.00 -4.24
CA SER A 307 -0.74 3.97 -3.37
C SER A 307 -1.06 4.22 -1.89
N ARG A 308 -1.93 5.21 -1.61
CA ARG A 308 -2.23 5.58 -0.23
C ARG A 308 -2.96 4.45 0.47
N GLY A 309 -2.54 4.21 1.71
CA GLY A 309 -3.12 3.19 2.57
C GLY A 309 -2.91 3.54 4.03
N CYS A 310 -3.24 2.59 4.89
CA CYS A 310 -3.10 2.75 6.33
C CYS A 310 -2.09 1.74 6.87
N SER A 311 -1.24 2.18 7.79
CA SER A 311 -0.41 1.26 8.57
C SER A 311 -1.31 0.31 9.36
N ALA A 312 -0.87 -0.94 9.51
CA ALA A 312 -1.63 -1.96 10.23
C ALA A 312 -1.75 -1.58 11.71
N CYS A 313 -2.93 -1.81 12.30
CA CYS A 313 -3.13 -1.62 13.73
C CYS A 313 -2.30 -2.62 14.53
N THR A 314 -1.69 -2.12 15.61
CA THR A 314 -0.88 -2.89 16.55
C THR A 314 -1.28 -2.53 17.98
N CYS A 315 -1.06 -3.46 18.90
CA CYS A 315 -1.25 -3.22 20.33
C CYS A 315 0.07 -3.41 21.05
N GLY A 316 0.36 -2.50 21.97
CA GLY A 316 1.48 -2.64 22.90
C GLY A 316 1.22 -3.69 23.98
N GLU A 317 2.20 -3.86 24.86
CA GLU A 317 2.09 -4.76 26.01
C GLU A 317 0.97 -4.33 26.97
N PRO A 318 0.24 -5.29 27.57
CA PRO A 318 -0.76 -5.01 28.59
C PRO A 318 -0.18 -4.27 29.79
N SER A 319 -0.92 -3.29 30.30
CA SER A 319 -0.54 -2.56 31.50
C SER A 319 -1.76 -2.23 32.37
N GLY A 320 -1.51 -2.05 33.67
CA GLY A 320 -2.55 -1.68 34.64
C GLY A 320 -3.45 -2.81 35.12
N GLY A 321 -3.21 -4.06 34.70
CA GLY A 321 -3.97 -5.21 35.20
C GLY A 321 -3.79 -5.41 36.71
N ALA A 322 -4.88 -5.67 37.41
CA ALA A 322 -4.89 -5.88 38.85
C ALA A 322 -5.87 -6.99 39.23
N CYS A 323 -5.59 -7.74 40.29
CA CYS A 323 -6.59 -8.65 40.84
C CYS A 323 -6.65 -8.62 42.35
N SER A 324 -7.83 -8.92 42.88
CA SER A 324 -8.09 -9.04 44.31
C SER A 324 -8.55 -10.45 44.64
N VAL A 325 -7.90 -11.07 45.62
CA VAL A 325 -8.18 -12.44 46.07
C VAL A 325 -8.54 -12.41 47.54
N TRP A 326 -9.67 -13.02 47.88
CA TRP A 326 -10.03 -13.30 49.26
C TRP A 326 -9.44 -14.64 49.67
N VAL A 327 -8.52 -14.60 50.62
CA VAL A 327 -7.83 -15.80 51.14
C VAL A 327 -8.28 -16.07 52.56
N SER A 328 -8.39 -17.34 52.93
CA SER A 328 -8.76 -17.74 54.29
C SER A 328 -7.99 -18.96 54.75
N ALA A 329 -7.50 -18.92 56.00
CA ALA A 329 -6.93 -20.06 56.70
C ALA A 329 -7.87 -20.48 57.83
N PHE A 330 -7.95 -21.78 58.09
CA PHE A 330 -8.86 -22.37 59.06
C PHE A 330 -8.12 -23.35 59.96
N SER A 331 -8.58 -23.53 61.18
CA SER A 331 -7.97 -24.45 62.15
C SER A 331 -8.42 -25.90 61.97
N ASP A 332 -9.57 -26.11 61.31
CA ASP A 332 -10.12 -27.42 61.00
C ASP A 332 -9.83 -27.82 59.54
N ALA A 333 -10.17 -29.05 59.19
CA ALA A 333 -9.99 -29.60 57.85
C ALA A 333 -11.08 -29.20 56.84
N GLY A 334 -12.23 -28.71 57.31
CA GLY A 334 -13.42 -28.45 56.50
C GLY A 334 -13.64 -26.98 56.14
N CYS A 335 -12.61 -26.14 56.25
CA CYS A 335 -12.67 -24.69 56.03
C CYS A 335 -13.84 -24.00 56.75
N SER A 336 -14.10 -24.36 58.01
CA SER A 336 -15.29 -23.90 58.75
C SER A 336 -14.97 -23.01 59.95
N THR A 337 -13.82 -23.22 60.59
CA THR A 337 -13.35 -22.51 61.79
C THR A 337 -12.22 -21.58 61.40
N GLY A 338 -12.57 -20.33 61.08
CA GLY A 338 -11.64 -19.33 60.57
C GLY A 338 -10.54 -18.96 61.57
N VAL A 339 -9.31 -18.85 61.07
CA VAL A 339 -8.14 -18.33 61.79
C VAL A 339 -7.82 -16.93 61.30
N VAL A 340 -7.73 -16.77 59.98
CA VAL A 340 -7.48 -15.47 59.33
C VAL A 340 -8.19 -15.46 57.98
N SER A 341 -8.78 -14.31 57.65
CA SER A 341 -9.35 -14.03 56.33
C SER A 341 -8.97 -12.61 55.93
N VAL A 342 -8.46 -12.45 54.70
CA VAL A 342 -7.99 -11.16 54.22
C VAL A 342 -8.24 -11.03 52.72
N LEU A 343 -8.59 -9.81 52.29
CA LEU A 343 -8.59 -9.44 50.88
C LEU A 343 -7.19 -8.97 50.50
N MET A 344 -6.55 -9.69 49.59
CA MET A 344 -5.23 -9.37 49.06
C MET A 344 -5.34 -8.80 47.66
N ARG A 345 -4.48 -7.84 47.33
CA ARG A 345 -4.36 -7.27 45.97
C ARG A 345 -3.02 -7.67 45.36
N SER A 346 -2.95 -7.70 44.03
CA SER A 346 -1.76 -8.16 43.28
C SER A 346 -0.48 -7.36 43.50
N ASP A 347 -0.55 -6.19 44.15
CA ASP A 347 0.56 -5.33 44.54
C ASP A 347 0.98 -5.49 46.02
N SER A 348 0.30 -6.34 46.78
CA SER A 348 0.46 -6.43 48.24
C SER A 348 0.56 -7.87 48.75
N SER A 349 1.68 -8.18 49.41
CA SER A 349 1.78 -9.41 50.21
C SER A 349 1.12 -9.20 51.57
N PHE A 350 0.78 -10.31 52.24
CA PHE A 350 0.20 -10.28 53.56
C PHE A 350 1.14 -10.98 54.55
N CYS A 351 1.38 -10.33 55.69
CA CYS A 351 1.97 -10.97 56.84
C CYS A 351 1.19 -10.54 58.08
N GLY A 352 0.47 -11.49 58.70
CA GLY A 352 -0.37 -11.23 59.86
C GLY A 352 -0.03 -12.13 61.04
N ALA A 353 -0.05 -11.57 62.25
CA ALA A 353 0.09 -12.36 63.47
C ALA A 353 -1.13 -13.26 63.69
N ILE A 354 -0.89 -14.49 64.16
CA ILE A 354 -1.91 -15.44 64.60
C ILE A 354 -1.56 -15.89 66.03
N ALA A 355 -2.54 -16.39 66.79
CA ALA A 355 -2.25 -16.81 68.17
C ALA A 355 -1.18 -17.92 68.18
N PRO A 356 -0.13 -17.82 69.02
CA PRO A 356 0.94 -18.80 69.05
C PRO A 356 0.45 -20.23 69.22
N GLY A 357 0.85 -21.13 68.33
CA GLY A 357 0.50 -22.56 68.38
C GLY A 357 -0.89 -22.89 67.80
N THR A 358 -1.56 -21.92 67.16
CA THR A 358 -2.83 -22.16 66.44
C THR A 358 -2.63 -23.19 65.32
N ALA A 359 -3.59 -24.12 65.18
CA ALA A 359 -3.61 -25.06 64.07
C ALA A 359 -3.91 -24.33 62.75
N LEU A 360 -3.25 -24.74 61.67
CA LEU A 360 -3.59 -24.37 60.31
C LEU A 360 -4.02 -25.65 59.59
N GLY A 361 -5.31 -25.99 59.72
CA GLY A 361 -5.90 -27.25 59.26
C GLY A 361 -6.30 -27.24 57.79
N SER A 362 -6.75 -26.10 57.26
CA SER A 362 -7.11 -25.96 55.85
C SER A 362 -7.06 -24.51 55.37
N LYS A 363 -7.15 -24.32 54.05
CA LYS A 363 -7.14 -23.01 53.40
C LYS A 363 -8.04 -22.99 52.17
N SER A 364 -8.54 -21.79 51.85
CA SER A 364 -9.30 -21.49 50.63
C SER A 364 -8.89 -20.13 50.07
N ALA A 365 -9.12 -19.94 48.78
CA ALA A 365 -8.94 -18.66 48.11
C ALA A 365 -10.01 -18.48 47.02
N VAL A 366 -10.47 -17.25 46.81
CA VAL A 366 -11.41 -16.92 45.74
C VAL A 366 -11.04 -15.58 45.13
N VAL A 367 -11.01 -15.51 43.79
CA VAL A 367 -10.84 -14.24 43.08
C VAL A 367 -12.13 -13.43 43.27
N VAL A 368 -12.00 -12.24 43.83
CA VAL A 368 -13.12 -11.33 44.08
C VAL A 368 -13.27 -10.32 42.96
N ASP A 369 -12.14 -9.86 42.41
CA ASP A 369 -12.09 -8.82 41.39
C ASP A 369 -10.90 -9.04 40.47
N LEU A 370 -11.09 -8.75 39.18
CA LEU A 370 -10.07 -8.86 38.14
C LEU A 370 -10.25 -7.70 37.16
N ASP A 371 -9.28 -6.80 37.17
CA ASP A 371 -9.11 -5.76 36.17
C ASP A 371 -8.13 -6.27 35.12
N PRO A 372 -8.56 -6.44 33.86
CA PRO A 372 -7.70 -6.92 32.78
C PRO A 372 -6.60 -5.90 32.42
N GLY A 373 -6.77 -4.62 32.77
CA GLY A 373 -5.91 -3.54 32.28
C GLY A 373 -6.20 -3.17 30.83
N SER A 374 -5.24 -2.51 30.19
CA SER A 374 -5.39 -2.00 28.82
C SER A 374 -4.09 -2.03 28.04
N CYS A 375 -4.21 -1.98 26.72
CA CYS A 375 -3.09 -1.85 25.80
C CYS A 375 -3.11 -0.50 25.09
N THR A 376 -1.91 0.04 24.84
CA THR A 376 -1.77 1.22 23.99
C THR A 376 -1.88 0.81 22.53
N ALA A 377 -2.84 1.38 21.80
CA ALA A 377 -2.97 1.18 20.36
C ALA A 377 -1.90 1.97 19.59
N GLY A 378 -1.42 1.40 18.49
CA GLY A 378 -0.55 2.05 17.52
C GLY A 378 -0.94 1.67 16.09
N GLY A 379 -0.43 2.38 15.10
CA GLY A 379 -0.83 2.21 13.70
C GLY A 379 -1.94 3.16 13.30
N GLY A 380 -2.52 2.93 12.12
CA GLY A 380 -3.55 3.79 11.55
C GLY A 380 -2.99 5.14 11.06
N GLU A 381 -1.70 5.21 10.77
CA GLU A 381 -1.10 6.35 10.09
C GLU A 381 -1.23 6.19 8.56
N PRO A 382 -1.49 7.30 7.83
CA PRO A 382 -1.52 7.26 6.38
C PRO A 382 -0.11 6.95 5.84
N THR A 383 -0.05 6.03 4.90
CA THR A 383 1.15 5.63 4.16
C THR A 383 0.92 5.82 2.66
N GLY A 384 1.99 5.74 1.87
CA GLY A 384 1.92 5.89 0.42
C GLY A 384 1.71 7.32 -0.04
N GLU A 385 1.50 7.48 -1.34
CA GLU A 385 1.31 8.76 -2.00
C GLU A 385 0.46 8.61 -3.28
N VAL A 386 0.01 9.74 -3.82
CA VAL A 386 -0.56 9.81 -5.16
C VAL A 386 0.50 10.39 -6.09
N ALA A 387 0.88 9.62 -7.10
CA ALA A 387 1.92 10.01 -8.05
C ALA A 387 1.37 10.01 -9.49
N PRO A 388 1.68 11.04 -10.30
CA PRO A 388 1.41 11.02 -11.73
C PRO A 388 2.06 9.84 -12.47
N ARG A 389 1.40 9.29 -13.48
CA ARG A 389 1.87 8.17 -14.33
C ARG A 389 1.79 8.55 -15.81
N GLY A 390 2.73 8.04 -16.60
CA GLY A 390 2.71 8.20 -18.07
C GLY A 390 2.96 9.65 -18.46
N ALA A 391 4.11 10.19 -18.06
CA ALA A 391 4.50 11.55 -18.41
C ALA A 391 4.69 11.68 -19.93
N VAL A 392 4.12 12.74 -20.49
CA VAL A 392 4.23 13.14 -21.90
C VAL A 392 4.72 14.58 -21.92
N THR A 393 5.72 14.85 -22.75
CA THR A 393 6.27 16.21 -22.89
C THR A 393 5.72 16.89 -24.13
N PHE A 394 5.22 18.11 -23.96
CA PHE A 394 4.86 19.02 -25.04
C PHE A 394 5.81 20.20 -25.08
N CYS A 395 6.27 20.54 -26.29
CA CYS A 395 7.11 21.69 -26.54
C CYS A 395 6.44 22.58 -27.58
N CYS A 396 6.14 23.82 -27.20
CA CYS A 396 5.31 24.73 -27.97
C CYS A 396 6.08 25.98 -28.43
N LEU A 397 5.54 26.64 -29.44
CA LEU A 397 6.05 27.94 -29.89
C LEU A 397 5.69 29.05 -28.89
N ASP A 398 6.65 29.90 -28.50
CA ASP A 398 6.44 31.04 -27.58
C ASP A 398 5.49 32.11 -28.13
N ARG A 399 5.38 32.20 -29.46
CA ARG A 399 4.49 33.11 -30.18
C ARG A 399 3.92 32.36 -31.37
N GLN A 400 2.60 32.28 -31.46
CA GLN A 400 1.95 31.96 -32.73
C GLN A 400 2.44 32.99 -33.76
N PRO A 401 3.00 32.56 -34.91
CA PRO A 401 3.41 33.47 -35.96
C PRO A 401 2.19 34.29 -36.38
N GLN A 402 2.16 35.59 -36.09
CA GLN A 402 1.08 36.45 -36.59
C GLN A 402 1.12 36.41 -38.11
N GLN A 403 0.01 36.01 -38.74
CA GLN A 403 -0.12 36.11 -40.19
C GLN A 403 0.22 37.54 -40.63
N PRO A 404 1.02 37.73 -41.70
CA PRO A 404 1.28 39.05 -42.22
C PRO A 404 -0.05 39.69 -42.63
N ALA A 405 -0.35 40.87 -42.07
CA ALA A 405 -1.56 41.62 -42.38
C ALA A 405 -1.73 41.74 -43.90
N PRO A 406 -2.95 41.55 -44.44
CA PRO A 406 -3.18 41.71 -45.88
C PRO A 406 -2.74 43.11 -46.30
N PRO A 407 -2.06 43.25 -47.47
CA PRO A 407 -1.61 44.55 -47.93
C PRO A 407 -2.81 45.48 -48.02
N ARG A 408 -2.73 46.62 -47.31
CA ARG A 408 -3.76 47.67 -47.39
C ARG A 408 -3.99 47.99 -48.87
N ALA A 409 -5.20 47.73 -49.35
CA ALA A 409 -5.63 48.17 -50.67
C ALA A 409 -5.36 49.69 -50.74
N ARG A 410 -4.65 50.14 -51.79
CA ARG A 410 -4.50 51.56 -52.06
C ARG A 410 -5.89 52.12 -52.33
N ASP A 411 -6.34 53.06 -51.50
CA ASP A 411 -7.50 53.89 -51.78
C ASP A 411 -7.32 54.56 -53.16
N PRO A 412 -8.28 54.41 -54.09
CA PRO A 412 -8.22 55.06 -55.39
C PRO A 412 -8.69 56.53 -55.38
N GLU A 413 -8.84 57.17 -54.21
CA GLU A 413 -9.40 58.53 -54.09
C GLU A 413 -8.36 59.66 -53.91
N PHE A 414 -7.19 59.56 -54.55
CA PHE A 414 -6.37 60.75 -54.83
C PHE A 414 -5.85 60.71 -56.26
N GLY A 415 -6.71 61.19 -57.17
CA GLY A 415 -6.36 61.69 -58.50
C GLY A 415 -6.41 63.22 -58.51
#